data_AF-A0A7Y9WAA5-F1
#
_entry.id   AF-A0A7Y9WAA5-F1
#
_cell.length_a   1.000
_cell.length_b   1.000
_cell.length_c   1.000
_cell.angle_alpha   90.00
_cell.angle_beta   90.00
_cell.angle_gamma   90.00
#
_symmetry.space_group_name_H-M   'P 1'
#
loop_
_entity.id
_entity.type
_entity.pdbx_description
1 polymer ?
#
loop_
_entity_poly.entity_id
_entity_poly.type
_entity_poly.pdbx_seq_one_letter_code
_entity_poly.pdbx_strand_id
1 'polypeptide(L)'
;MNKQVFALAVSTALSAAFAQSASAQTSVTLYGVLDEGINYTNNVGRGHVYELASGDAQGSRWGLKGAEELGGGLKAIFQLENGFDVNSGRLNQGGRMFGRQAFVGISSDTFGSLTFGRQYDSVVDYLAQTTANGNWGRRTVLAPVRQRQHRQLLSSRQLGQVHQPVDLRLPVRRRLQLQQRH
;
A
#
# COMPACT_ATOMS: atom_id res chain seq x y z
N MET A 1 -26.25 65.97 11.04
CA MET A 1 -26.16 64.49 11.00
C MET A 1 -24.76 64.07 11.41
N ASN A 2 -24.65 63.08 12.28
CA ASN A 2 -23.42 62.85 13.06
C ASN A 2 -22.50 61.86 12.35
N LYS A 3 -21.34 62.34 11.88
CA LYS A 3 -20.35 61.54 11.11
C LYS A 3 -19.96 60.21 11.81
N GLN A 4 -19.97 60.21 13.15
CA GLN A 4 -19.67 59.04 13.98
C GLN A 4 -20.65 57.87 13.76
N VAL A 5 -21.94 58.16 13.54
CA VAL A 5 -22.97 57.12 13.31
C VAL A 5 -22.78 56.46 11.96
N PHE A 6 -22.36 57.24 10.95
CA PHE A 6 -22.07 56.74 9.61
C PHE A 6 -20.82 55.85 9.60
N ALA A 7 -19.76 56.24 10.32
CA ALA A 7 -18.55 55.44 10.45
C ALA A 7 -18.84 54.07 11.10
N LEU A 8 -19.58 54.06 12.22
CA LEU A 8 -19.91 52.83 12.94
C LEU A 8 -20.77 51.87 12.09
N ALA A 9 -21.74 52.41 11.32
CA ALA A 9 -22.57 51.62 10.42
C ALA A 9 -21.75 50.98 9.29
N VAL A 10 -20.79 51.72 8.70
CA VAL A 10 -19.90 51.19 7.65
C VAL A 10 -18.96 50.10 8.20
N SER A 11 -18.40 50.28 9.40
CA SER A 11 -17.56 49.26 10.04
C SER A 11 -18.31 47.94 10.25
N THR A 12 -19.52 48.01 10.83
CA THR A 12 -20.35 46.82 11.09
C THR A 12 -20.79 46.12 9.79
N ALA A 13 -21.10 46.89 8.74
CA ALA A 13 -21.45 46.35 7.43
C ALA A 13 -20.26 45.65 6.74
N LEU A 14 -19.04 46.20 6.86
CA LEU A 14 -17.82 45.54 6.36
C LEU A 14 -17.57 44.22 7.10
N SER A 15 -17.66 44.20 8.44
CA SER A 15 -17.48 42.97 9.22
C SER A 15 -18.49 41.88 8.85
N ALA A 16 -19.74 42.25 8.56
CA ALA A 16 -20.76 41.30 8.09
C ALA A 16 -20.50 40.76 6.68
N ALA A 17 -19.87 41.54 5.79
CA ALA A 17 -19.52 41.09 4.44
C ALA A 17 -18.43 40.00 4.43
N PHE A 18 -17.50 40.03 5.39
CA PHE A 18 -16.50 38.97 5.60
C PHE A 18 -17.04 37.74 6.35
N ALA A 19 -18.27 37.81 6.88
CA ALA A 19 -18.95 36.68 7.53
C ALA A 19 -19.72 35.79 6.52
N GLN A 20 -19.35 35.84 5.24
CA GLN A 20 -19.75 34.80 4.30
C GLN A 20 -19.15 33.48 4.76
N SER A 21 -20.02 32.61 5.26
CA SER A 21 -19.70 31.23 5.61
C SER A 21 -19.02 30.59 4.40
N ALA A 22 -17.70 30.43 4.47
CA ALA A 22 -16.96 29.65 3.49
C ALA A 22 -17.51 28.22 3.58
N SER A 23 -18.38 27.87 2.63
CA SER A 23 -18.89 26.51 2.47
C SER A 23 -17.79 25.65 1.84
N ALA A 24 -16.68 25.56 2.56
CA ALA A 24 -15.55 24.71 2.23
C ALA A 24 -16.05 23.29 2.07
N GLN A 25 -15.72 22.65 0.94
CA GLN A 25 -16.09 21.26 0.71
C GLN A 25 -15.19 20.37 1.57
N THR A 26 -15.54 20.22 2.85
CA THR A 26 -14.83 19.36 3.78
C THR A 26 -15.11 17.90 3.44
N SER A 27 -14.04 17.14 3.22
CA SER A 27 -14.08 15.70 3.06
C SER A 27 -13.22 15.03 4.13
N VAL A 28 -13.75 14.00 4.78
CA VAL A 28 -13.02 13.14 5.71
C VAL A 28 -13.19 11.70 5.26
N THR A 29 -12.09 10.99 5.09
CA THR A 29 -12.02 9.60 4.66
C THR A 29 -11.39 8.77 5.78
N LEU A 30 -12.17 7.86 6.36
CA LEU A 30 -11.66 6.72 7.10
C LEU A 30 -11.17 5.67 6.09
N TYR A 31 -9.97 5.16 6.27
CA TYR A 31 -9.39 4.10 5.46
C TYR A 31 -8.54 3.15 6.33
N GLY A 32 -8.18 1.99 5.79
CA GLY A 32 -7.31 1.05 6.47
C GLY A 32 -6.96 -0.17 5.63
N VAL A 33 -6.04 -0.97 6.15
CA VAL A 33 -5.67 -2.29 5.64
C VAL A 33 -5.54 -3.21 6.84
N LEU A 34 -6.22 -4.35 6.78
CA LEU A 34 -6.06 -5.48 7.70
C LEU A 34 -5.34 -6.58 6.94
N ASP A 35 -4.22 -7.04 7.48
CA ASP A 35 -3.43 -8.14 6.97
C ASP A 35 -3.13 -9.10 8.13
N GLU A 36 -3.62 -10.33 7.99
CA GLU A 36 -3.54 -11.40 8.96
C GLU A 36 -3.41 -12.73 8.19
N GLY A 37 -2.52 -13.61 8.63
CA GLY A 37 -2.27 -14.90 8.00
C GLY A 37 -1.88 -15.97 9.01
N ILE A 38 -2.03 -17.23 8.62
CA ILE A 38 -1.55 -18.39 9.39
C ILE A 38 -0.23 -18.85 8.76
N ASN A 39 0.85 -18.72 9.51
CA ASN A 39 2.17 -19.20 9.13
C ASN A 39 2.42 -20.60 9.71
N TYR A 40 2.95 -21.49 8.87
CA TYR A 40 3.49 -22.78 9.28
C TYR A 40 4.99 -22.82 8.97
N THR A 41 5.80 -22.93 10.02
CA THR A 41 7.27 -22.95 9.93
C THR A 41 7.78 -24.30 10.42
N ASN A 42 8.38 -25.08 9.51
CA ASN A 42 9.02 -26.36 9.82
C ASN A 42 10.53 -26.18 10.10
N ASN A 43 11.13 -27.13 10.83
CA ASN A 43 12.52 -27.17 11.26
C ASN A 43 12.91 -26.06 12.26
N VAL A 44 11.95 -25.57 13.05
CA VAL A 44 12.25 -24.67 14.19
C VAL A 44 12.90 -25.51 15.29
N GLY A 45 14.23 -25.40 15.43
CA GLY A 45 15.05 -26.26 16.29
C GLY A 45 15.12 -27.70 15.78
N ARG A 46 14.05 -28.48 16.00
CA ARG A 46 13.79 -29.82 15.42
C ARG A 46 12.30 -30.12 15.20
N GLY A 47 11.41 -29.14 15.36
CA GLY A 47 9.96 -29.30 15.27
C GLY A 47 9.33 -28.34 14.26
N HIS A 48 8.02 -28.12 14.41
CA HIS A 48 7.26 -27.17 13.61
C HIS A 48 6.47 -26.21 14.52
N VAL A 49 6.11 -25.05 13.99
CA VAL A 49 5.31 -24.02 14.65
C VAL A 49 4.18 -23.57 13.73
N TYR A 50 3.00 -23.36 14.32
CA TYR A 50 1.89 -22.63 13.71
C TYR A 50 1.75 -21.30 14.44
N GLU A 51 1.64 -20.19 13.69
CA GLU A 51 1.57 -18.84 14.24
C GLU A 51 0.55 -18.01 13.46
N LEU A 52 -0.22 -17.17 14.16
CA LEU A 52 -0.97 -16.07 13.53
C LEU A 52 -0.01 -14.91 13.35
N ALA A 53 0.15 -14.45 12.11
CA ALA A 53 1.05 -13.37 11.74
C ALA A 53 0.25 -12.17 11.23
N SER A 54 0.54 -10.99 11.76
CA SER A 54 -0.16 -9.74 11.42
C SER A 54 0.77 -8.82 10.64
N GLY A 55 0.34 -8.39 9.44
CA GLY A 55 1.06 -7.42 8.63
C GLY A 55 2.23 -7.97 7.82
N ASP A 56 2.22 -9.28 7.53
CA ASP A 56 3.29 -10.01 6.81
C ASP A 56 3.54 -9.51 5.38
N ALA A 57 2.49 -9.11 4.65
CA ALA A 57 2.56 -8.55 3.30
C ALA A 57 2.39 -7.01 3.31
N GLN A 58 1.57 -6.50 4.22
CA GLN A 58 1.17 -5.10 4.34
C GLN A 58 0.92 -4.78 5.82
N GLY A 59 1.84 -4.09 6.51
CA GLY A 59 1.66 -3.73 7.92
C GLY A 59 0.29 -3.11 8.22
N SER A 60 -0.49 -3.79 9.07
CA SER A 60 -1.88 -3.47 9.40
C SER A 60 -2.05 -2.08 10.01
N ARG A 61 -3.05 -1.35 9.53
CA ARG A 61 -3.22 0.08 9.80
C ARG A 61 -4.66 0.55 9.59
N TRP A 62 -5.04 1.62 10.27
CA TRP A 62 -6.21 2.42 9.92
C TRP A 62 -5.86 3.90 10.05
N GLY A 63 -6.58 4.77 9.35
CA GLY A 63 -6.31 6.19 9.39
C GLY A 63 -7.49 7.05 8.95
N LEU A 64 -7.43 8.31 9.36
CA LEU A 64 -8.33 9.38 8.98
C LEU A 64 -7.53 10.42 8.20
N LYS A 65 -7.97 10.71 6.98
CA LYS A 65 -7.43 11.82 6.20
C LYS A 65 -8.55 12.74 5.75
N GLY A 66 -8.24 14.01 5.57
CA GLY A 66 -9.22 14.95 5.07
C GLY A 66 -8.61 16.13 4.35
N ALA A 67 -9.45 16.77 3.54
CA ALA A 67 -9.16 18.00 2.84
C ALA A 67 -10.36 18.93 2.96
N GLU A 68 -10.10 20.21 3.20
CA GLU A 68 -11.08 21.29 3.32
C GLU A 68 -10.66 22.43 2.38
N GLU A 69 -11.52 22.75 1.41
CA GLU A 69 -11.26 23.79 0.41
C GLU A 69 -11.38 25.19 1.04
N LEU A 70 -10.25 25.87 1.26
CA LEU A 70 -10.21 27.23 1.83
C LEU A 70 -10.55 28.32 0.79
N GLY A 71 -10.77 27.93 -0.47
CA GLY A 71 -10.98 28.82 -1.61
C GLY A 71 -9.67 29.24 -2.28
N GLY A 72 -9.77 29.82 -3.49
CA GLY A 72 -8.62 30.35 -4.22
C GLY A 72 -7.53 29.33 -4.60
N GLY A 73 -7.86 28.04 -4.68
CA GLY A 73 -6.88 26.97 -4.92
C GLY A 73 -6.04 26.59 -3.69
N LEU A 74 -6.48 26.98 -2.49
CA LEU A 74 -5.89 26.59 -1.20
C LEU A 74 -6.77 25.57 -0.47
N LYS A 75 -6.12 24.62 0.20
CA LYS A 75 -6.78 23.52 0.93
C LYS A 75 -6.09 23.29 2.27
N ALA A 76 -6.84 23.20 3.35
CA ALA A 76 -6.32 22.60 4.59
C ALA A 76 -6.36 21.08 4.43
N ILE A 77 -5.30 20.40 4.85
CA ILE A 77 -5.19 18.94 4.80
C ILE A 77 -4.76 18.38 6.15
N PHE A 78 -5.22 17.18 6.47
CA PHE A 78 -4.75 16.43 7.64
C PHE A 78 -4.69 14.93 7.35
N GLN A 79 -3.85 14.24 8.12
CA GLN A 79 -3.65 12.79 8.03
C GLN A 79 -3.22 12.25 9.39
N LEU A 80 -4.01 11.32 9.92
CA LEU A 80 -3.76 10.55 11.14
C LEU A 80 -3.77 9.07 10.77
N GLU A 81 -2.69 8.33 11.05
CA GLU A 81 -2.58 6.89 10.72
C GLU A 81 -2.02 6.11 11.92
N ASN A 82 -2.81 5.13 12.37
CA ASN A 82 -2.46 4.15 13.38
C ASN A 82 -1.87 2.89 12.72
N GLY A 83 -0.81 2.34 13.30
CA GLY A 83 -0.38 0.98 13.04
C GLY A 83 -0.68 0.10 14.26
N PHE A 84 -1.18 -1.11 14.02
CA PHE A 84 -1.49 -2.06 15.08
C PHE A 84 -1.21 -3.49 14.65
N ASP A 85 -1.05 -4.37 15.63
CA ASP A 85 -1.00 -5.81 15.46
C ASP A 85 -2.44 -6.37 15.52
N VAL A 86 -2.87 -7.11 14.50
CA VAL A 86 -4.27 -7.60 14.39
C VAL A 86 -4.58 -8.62 15.48
N ASN A 87 -3.63 -9.50 15.80
CA ASN A 87 -3.80 -10.61 16.73
C ASN A 87 -3.98 -10.16 18.18
N SER A 88 -3.26 -9.11 18.57
CA SER A 88 -3.18 -8.61 19.95
C SER A 88 -3.79 -7.23 20.17
N GLY A 89 -4.19 -6.53 19.11
CA GLY A 89 -4.60 -5.13 19.14
C GLY A 89 -3.49 -4.15 19.54
N ARG A 90 -2.25 -4.62 19.72
CA ARG A 90 -1.13 -3.83 20.26
C ARG A 90 -0.75 -2.72 19.28
N LEU A 91 -0.70 -1.49 19.78
CA LEU A 91 -0.27 -0.33 19.00
C LEU A 91 1.22 -0.45 18.64
N ASN A 92 1.51 -0.31 17.35
CA ASN A 92 2.87 -0.31 16.82
C ASN A 92 3.57 1.04 17.07
N GLN A 93 4.76 1.23 16.48
CA GLN A 93 5.53 2.49 16.55
C GLN A 93 5.76 3.00 17.99
N GLY A 94 5.99 2.07 18.93
CA GLY A 94 6.26 2.36 20.33
C GLY A 94 5.02 2.65 21.17
N GLY A 95 3.87 2.04 20.85
CA GLY A 95 2.61 2.22 21.60
C GLY A 95 1.84 3.49 21.23
N ARG A 96 2.15 4.13 20.10
CA ARG A 96 1.59 5.43 19.71
C ARG A 96 0.33 5.26 18.87
N MET A 97 -0.76 5.91 19.28
CA MET A 97 -2.04 5.86 18.56
C MET A 97 -1.90 6.30 17.10
N PHE A 98 -1.30 7.45 16.80
CA PHE A 98 -1.00 7.88 15.42
C PHE A 98 0.51 7.83 15.14
N GLY A 99 1.10 6.65 15.37
CA GLY A 99 2.54 6.42 15.26
C GLY A 99 3.08 6.34 13.83
N ARG A 100 2.22 6.15 12.82
CA ARG A 100 2.62 6.03 11.41
C ARG A 100 2.71 7.41 10.76
N GLN A 101 1.58 8.12 10.68
CA GLN A 101 1.50 9.52 10.26
C GLN A 101 0.59 10.29 11.23
N ALA A 102 0.94 11.54 11.52
CA ALA A 102 0.12 12.47 12.29
C ALA A 102 0.52 13.91 11.93
N PHE A 103 -0.10 14.46 10.89
CA PHE A 103 0.22 15.80 10.39
C PHE A 103 -1.02 16.61 9.97
N VAL A 104 -0.82 17.93 9.94
CA VAL A 104 -1.72 18.91 9.35
C VAL A 104 -0.93 19.78 8.38
N GLY A 105 -1.58 20.44 7.43
CA GLY A 105 -0.89 21.32 6.49
C GLY A 105 -1.83 22.13 5.62
N ILE A 106 -1.21 23.00 4.80
CA ILE A 106 -1.89 23.74 3.74
C ILE A 106 -1.33 23.25 2.41
N SER A 107 -2.20 22.96 1.46
CA SER A 107 -1.87 22.63 0.08
C SER A 107 -2.36 23.72 -0.85
N SER A 108 -1.58 24.00 -1.90
CA SER A 108 -1.88 24.99 -2.93
C SER A 108 -1.64 24.37 -4.31
N ASP A 109 -2.58 24.59 -5.23
CA ASP A 109 -2.46 24.12 -6.61
C ASP A 109 -1.28 24.78 -7.37
N THR A 110 -0.78 25.94 -6.90
CA THR A 110 0.36 26.67 -7.50
C THR A 110 1.66 26.60 -6.69
N PHE A 111 1.59 26.56 -5.36
CA PHE A 111 2.77 26.62 -4.49
C PHE A 111 3.16 25.28 -3.84
N GLY A 112 2.40 24.21 -4.09
CA GLY A 112 2.61 22.90 -3.45
C GLY A 112 2.09 22.88 -2.01
N SER A 113 2.65 21.99 -1.18
CA SER A 113 2.12 21.70 0.16
C SER A 113 3.14 21.98 1.26
N LEU A 114 2.69 22.63 2.34
CA LEU A 114 3.44 22.85 3.57
C LEU A 114 2.75 22.08 4.72
N THR A 115 3.42 21.07 5.24
CA THR A 115 2.90 20.15 6.26
C THR A 115 3.75 20.16 7.53
N PHE A 116 3.09 20.07 8.68
CA PHE A 116 3.69 20.05 10.00
C PHE A 116 3.19 18.85 10.80
N GLY A 117 4.12 18.16 11.46
CA GLY A 117 3.85 17.00 12.30
C GLY A 117 4.67 15.78 11.90
N ARG A 118 4.20 14.60 12.31
CA ARG A 118 4.85 13.33 12.06
C ARG A 118 4.49 12.82 10.67
N GLN A 119 5.48 12.75 9.80
CA GLN A 119 5.36 12.25 8.44
C GLN A 119 6.30 11.03 8.26
N TYR A 120 6.09 10.26 7.20
CA TYR A 120 7.11 9.31 6.77
C TYR A 120 8.27 10.08 6.13
N ASP A 121 9.50 9.66 6.39
CA ASP A 121 10.65 10.15 5.62
C ASP A 121 10.47 9.73 4.16
N SER A 122 10.75 10.66 3.24
CA SER A 122 10.50 10.50 1.79
C SER A 122 11.23 9.31 1.15
N VAL A 123 12.24 8.77 1.83
CA VAL A 123 12.92 7.51 1.47
C VAL A 123 11.95 6.32 1.49
N VAL A 124 10.96 6.29 2.38
CA VAL A 124 9.97 5.22 2.48
C VAL A 124 9.00 5.27 1.30
N ASP A 125 8.51 6.46 0.93
CA ASP A 125 7.55 6.63 -0.18
C ASP A 125 8.17 6.27 -1.54
N TYR A 126 9.45 6.56 -1.76
CA TYR A 126 10.13 6.27 -3.03
C TYR A 126 10.71 4.83 -3.10
N LEU A 127 11.17 4.27 -1.98
CA LEU A 127 11.81 2.95 -1.97
C LEU A 127 10.88 1.79 -1.63
N ALA A 128 9.67 2.01 -1.07
CA ALA A 128 8.72 0.92 -0.82
C ALA A 128 8.27 0.19 -2.11
N GLN A 129 8.30 0.87 -3.27
CA GLN A 129 7.99 0.26 -4.56
C GLN A 129 9.20 -0.40 -5.26
N THR A 130 10.44 -0.13 -4.82
CA THR A 130 11.67 -0.63 -5.45
C THR A 130 12.48 -1.58 -4.57
N THR A 131 12.22 -1.64 -3.27
CA THR A 131 12.80 -2.64 -2.35
C THR A 131 11.99 -3.93 -2.36
N ALA A 132 12.68 -5.06 -2.18
CA ALA A 132 12.14 -6.41 -2.43
C ALA A 132 10.94 -6.84 -1.54
N ASN A 133 10.56 -6.03 -0.54
CA ASN A 133 9.37 -6.25 0.29
C ASN A 133 8.05 -5.96 -0.44
N GLY A 134 8.07 -5.32 -1.61
CA GLY A 134 6.86 -4.88 -2.31
C GLY A 134 6.34 -5.76 -3.45
N ASN A 135 7.19 -6.55 -4.14
CA ASN A 135 6.74 -7.25 -5.38
C ASN A 135 7.55 -8.47 -5.85
N TRP A 136 8.68 -8.82 -5.24
CA TRP A 136 9.66 -9.79 -5.81
C TRP A 136 9.96 -11.01 -4.91
N GLY A 137 9.09 -11.31 -3.94
CA GLY A 137 9.36 -12.33 -2.92
C GLY A 137 8.72 -13.71 -3.08
N ARG A 138 7.66 -13.90 -3.90
CA ARG A 138 6.82 -15.12 -3.73
C ARG A 138 6.06 -15.70 -4.94
N ARG A 139 6.39 -15.34 -6.18
CA ARG A 139 6.04 -16.20 -7.34
C ARG A 139 7.01 -17.37 -7.40
N THR A 140 6.65 -18.48 -6.75
CA THR A 140 7.40 -19.74 -6.79
C THR A 140 7.49 -20.26 -8.23
N VAL A 141 8.59 -19.95 -8.91
CA VAL A 141 9.02 -20.71 -10.08
C VAL A 141 9.59 -22.02 -9.56
N LEU A 142 8.83 -23.12 -9.72
CA LEU A 142 9.35 -24.47 -9.46
C LEU A 142 10.44 -24.81 -10.48
N ALA A 143 11.68 -24.41 -10.18
CA ALA A 143 12.85 -24.98 -10.80
C ALA A 143 13.13 -26.35 -10.13
N PRO A 144 13.15 -27.47 -10.88
CA PRO A 144 13.42 -28.77 -10.29
C PRO A 144 14.88 -28.87 -9.86
N VAL A 145 15.13 -28.84 -8.54
CA VAL A 145 16.44 -29.07 -7.96
C VAL A 145 16.85 -30.52 -8.21
N ARG A 146 17.66 -30.75 -9.25
CA ARG A 146 18.32 -32.03 -9.48
C ARG A 146 19.34 -32.28 -8.38
N GLN A 147 18.97 -33.09 -7.39
CA GLN A 147 19.90 -33.62 -6.40
C GLN A 147 20.99 -34.45 -7.09
N ARG A 148 22.25 -33.98 -7.01
CA ARG A 148 23.41 -34.86 -7.19
C ARG A 148 23.63 -35.62 -5.87
N GLN A 149 23.07 -36.82 -5.74
CA GLN A 149 23.48 -37.74 -4.68
C GLN A 149 24.68 -38.57 -5.13
N HIS A 150 25.79 -38.48 -4.39
CA HIS A 150 26.94 -39.35 -4.58
C HIS A 150 26.68 -40.72 -3.93
N ARG A 151 26.31 -41.69 -4.78
CA ARG A 151 26.75 -43.10 -4.77
C ARG A 151 26.95 -43.76 -3.38
N GLN A 152 25.98 -44.57 -2.97
CA GLN A 152 26.28 -45.84 -2.29
C GLN A 152 25.84 -47.00 -3.19
N LEU A 153 26.73 -47.99 -3.32
CA LEU A 153 26.54 -49.19 -4.15
C LEU A 153 26.12 -50.35 -3.25
N LEU A 154 24.91 -50.88 -3.44
CA LEU A 154 24.61 -52.28 -3.13
C LEU A 154 23.83 -52.91 -4.27
N SER A 155 24.21 -54.14 -4.61
CA SER A 155 23.73 -54.92 -5.75
C SER A 155 22.50 -55.74 -5.36
N SER A 156 21.44 -55.75 -6.18
CA SER A 156 21.07 -56.96 -6.96
C SER A 156 19.74 -56.86 -7.71
N ARG A 157 19.80 -57.16 -9.02
CA ARG A 157 18.82 -57.95 -9.82
C ARG A 157 17.32 -57.57 -9.93
N GLN A 158 16.95 -57.36 -11.21
CA GLN A 158 15.76 -57.87 -11.94
C GLN A 158 14.43 -57.06 -11.80
N LEU A 159 13.59 -56.85 -12.84
CA LEU A 159 13.54 -57.27 -14.26
C LEU A 159 12.64 -56.31 -15.10
N GLY A 160 12.82 -56.24 -16.44
CA GLY A 160 11.96 -55.52 -17.42
C GLY A 160 12.47 -54.10 -17.82
N GLN A 161 12.94 -53.79 -19.04
CA GLN A 161 12.34 -53.85 -20.40
C GLN A 161 10.97 -53.14 -20.43
N VAL A 162 10.68 -52.13 -21.28
CA VAL A 162 10.87 -52.05 -22.75
C VAL A 162 11.15 -50.62 -23.26
N HIS A 163 11.79 -50.56 -24.45
CA HIS A 163 11.91 -49.47 -25.46
C HIS A 163 10.66 -48.57 -25.71
N GLN A 164 10.69 -47.38 -26.34
CA GLN A 164 11.69 -46.38 -26.83
C GLN A 164 10.93 -45.03 -27.06
N PRO A 165 11.58 -43.85 -27.20
CA PRO A 165 10.89 -42.59 -27.47
C PRO A 165 10.62 -42.37 -28.98
N VAL A 166 9.47 -41.77 -29.32
CA VAL A 166 9.18 -41.24 -30.66
C VAL A 166 8.70 -39.80 -30.54
N ASP A 167 9.51 -38.86 -31.04
CA ASP A 167 9.19 -37.43 -31.16
C ASP A 167 8.58 -37.19 -32.56
N LEU A 168 7.39 -36.58 -32.61
CA LEU A 168 6.65 -36.34 -33.86
C LEU A 168 6.12 -34.91 -33.90
N ARG A 169 7.05 -33.96 -34.03
CA ARG A 169 6.75 -32.58 -34.41
C ARG A 169 6.14 -32.53 -35.82
N LEU A 170 4.97 -31.91 -35.96
CA LEU A 170 4.47 -31.46 -37.26
C LEU A 170 4.32 -29.92 -37.27
N PRO A 171 4.79 -29.23 -38.32
CA PRO A 171 4.79 -27.77 -38.37
C PRO A 171 3.43 -27.21 -38.82
N VAL A 172 2.85 -26.32 -38.01
CA VAL A 172 1.69 -25.52 -38.42
C VAL A 172 2.13 -24.47 -39.46
N ARG A 173 1.68 -24.61 -40.71
CA ARG A 173 2.01 -23.70 -41.81
C ARG A 173 1.36 -22.32 -41.65
N ARG A 174 2.08 -21.27 -42.08
CA ARG A 174 1.52 -19.93 -42.35
C ARG A 174 0.87 -19.85 -43.74
N ARG A 175 -0.16 -18.99 -43.86
CA ARG A 175 -0.73 -18.25 -45.03
C ARG A 175 -2.28 -18.32 -44.94
N LEU A 176 -3.06 -17.31 -45.36
CA LEU A 176 -2.76 -16.09 -46.12
C LEU A 176 -3.76 -14.96 -45.73
N GLN A 177 -3.43 -13.71 -46.06
CA GLN A 177 -4.34 -12.56 -45.94
C GLN A 177 -5.36 -12.56 -47.09
N LEU A 178 -6.59 -12.09 -46.82
CA LEU A 178 -7.48 -11.36 -47.74
C LEU A 178 -8.64 -10.82 -46.88
N GLN A 179 -9.28 -9.67 -47.07
CA GLN A 179 -9.01 -8.38 -47.71
C GLN A 179 -10.30 -7.56 -47.48
N GLN A 180 -10.21 -6.26 -47.22
CA GLN A 180 -11.38 -5.40 -46.98
C GLN A 180 -12.32 -5.32 -48.20
N ARG A 181 -13.64 -5.18 -47.98
CA ARG A 181 -14.53 -4.28 -48.73
C ARG A 181 -15.81 -3.96 -47.93
N HIS A 182 -16.10 -2.65 -47.85
CA HIS A 182 -17.35 -1.96 -47.50
C HIS A 182 -18.16 -2.45 -46.29
#